data_AF-A0A5Y3Q9U2-F1
#
_entry.id   AF-A0A5Y3Q9U2-F1
#
_cell.length_a   1.000
_cell.length_b   1.000
_cell.length_c   1.000
_cell.angle_alpha   90.00
_cell.angle_beta   90.00
_cell.angle_gamma   90.00
#
_symmetry.space_group_name_H-M   'P 1'
#
loop_
_entity.id
_entity.type
_entity.pdbx_description
1 polymer ?
#
loop_
_entity_poly.entity_id
_entity_poly.type
_entity_poly.pdbx_seq_one_letter_code
_entity_poly.pdbx_strand_id
1 'polypeptide(L)'
;MKKFMNVTMPDNSVWQVPTNVIANNRAAYYAKEHGITFEESLEQYTLPLFQCDPYEIEDWAENNMNWSDVLPHAVMIRAGEVDYDDGWANGEKTFIEA
;
A
#
# COMPACT_ATOMS: atom_id res chain seq x y z
N MET A 1 -0.95 15.48 -5.20
CA MET A 1 -1.17 15.42 -3.73
C MET A 1 0.09 14.87 -3.08
N LYS A 2 0.55 15.38 -1.93
CA LYS A 2 1.68 14.82 -1.18
C LYS A 2 1.19 14.27 0.16
N LYS A 3 0.51 13.12 0.10
CA LYS A 3 0.09 12.37 1.29
C LYS A 3 0.69 10.98 1.22
N PHE A 4 0.74 10.32 2.37
CA PHE A 4 1.08 8.92 2.47
C PHE A 4 -0.08 8.15 3.10
N MET A 5 -0.26 6.91 2.65
CA MET A 5 -1.09 5.91 3.31
C MET A 5 -0.19 5.03 4.17
N ASN A 6 -0.53 4.88 5.45
CA ASN A 6 0.21 3.98 6.34
C ASN A 6 -0.59 2.68 6.47
N VAL A 7 0.06 1.54 6.22
CA VAL A 7 -0.52 0.21 6.34
C VAL A 7 0.16 -0.51 7.49
N THR A 8 -0.62 -1.01 8.44
CA THR A 8 -0.12 -1.91 9.49
C THR A 8 -0.24 -3.34 8.97
N MET A 9 0.91 -4.01 8.85
CA MET A 9 0.99 -5.39 8.37
C MET A 9 0.67 -6.39 9.49
N PRO A 10 0.40 -7.67 9.16
CA PRO A 10 0.09 -8.69 10.16
C PRO A 10 1.19 -8.92 11.21
N ASP A 11 2.45 -8.61 10.89
CA ASP A 11 3.59 -8.66 11.82
C ASP A 11 3.75 -7.38 12.68
N ASN A 12 2.73 -6.51 12.66
CA ASN A 12 2.70 -5.18 13.28
C ASN A 12 3.69 -4.15 12.70
N SER A 13 4.44 -4.49 11.65
CA SER A 13 5.24 -3.50 10.94
C SER A 13 4.32 -2.47 10.29
N VAL A 14 4.79 -1.22 10.21
CA VAL A 14 4.03 -0.13 9.57
C VAL A 14 4.81 0.34 8.35
N TRP A 15 4.14 0.28 7.20
CA TRP A 15 4.68 0.69 5.92
C TRP A 15 3.97 1.94 5.42
N GLN A 16 4.75 2.89 4.93
CA GLN A 16 4.29 4.13 4.38
C GLN A 16 4.33 4.07 2.85
N VAL A 17 3.19 4.27 2.20
CA VAL A 17 3.01 4.22 0.74
C VAL A 17 2.65 5.62 0.23
N PRO A 18 3.40 6.19 -0.74
CA PRO A 18 3.05 7.46 -1.36
C PRO A 18 1.72 7.37 -2.13
N THR A 19 0.74 8.22 -1.82
CA THR A 19 -0.59 8.12 -2.47
C THR A 19 -0.59 8.50 -3.95
N ASN A 20 0.47 9.15 -4.44
CA ASN A 20 0.66 9.40 -5.87
C ASN A 20 0.92 8.13 -6.68
N VAL A 21 1.50 7.08 -6.08
CA VAL A 21 1.67 5.77 -6.75
C VAL A 21 0.29 5.17 -7.06
N ILE A 22 -0.61 5.22 -6.07
CA ILE A 22 -2.00 4.76 -6.19
C ILE A 22 -2.77 5.62 -7.20
N ALA A 23 -2.63 6.95 -7.12
CA ALA A 23 -3.27 7.87 -8.06
C ALA A 23 -2.81 7.64 -9.50
N ASN A 24 -1.52 7.41 -9.72
CA ASN A 24 -0.99 7.13 -11.05
C ASN A 24 -1.51 5.79 -11.59
N ASN A 25 -1.60 4.76 -10.75
CA ASN A 25 -2.16 3.48 -11.14
C ASN A 25 -3.63 3.63 -11.60
N ARG A 26 -4.47 4.29 -10.79
CA ARG A 26 -5.87 4.57 -11.13
C ARG A 26 -6.01 5.42 -12.39
N ALA A 27 -5.21 6.47 -12.52
CA ALA A 27 -5.26 7.35 -13.67
C ALA A 27 -4.88 6.61 -14.96
N ALA A 28 -3.85 5.76 -14.93
CA ALA A 28 -3.43 4.95 -16.08
C ALA A 28 -4.52 3.96 -16.53
N TYR A 29 -5.23 3.34 -15.57
CA TYR A 29 -6.37 2.48 -15.87
C TYR A 29 -7.48 3.25 -16.61
N TYR A 30 -7.97 4.35 -16.02
CA TYR A 30 -9.10 5.09 -16.60
C TYR A 30 -8.74 5.88 -17.86
N ALA A 31 -7.47 6.28 -18.04
CA ALA A 31 -7.00 6.86 -19.28
C ALA A 31 -7.20 5.89 -20.45
N LYS A 32 -6.82 4.62 -20.24
CA LYS A 32 -7.03 3.55 -21.21
C LYS A 32 -8.52 3.24 -21.40
N GLU A 33 -9.27 3.12 -20.32
CA GLU A 33 -10.69 2.75 -20.36
C GLU A 33 -11.56 3.79 -21.09
N HIS A 34 -11.27 5.07 -20.90
CA HIS A 34 -12.04 6.17 -21.48
C HIS A 34 -11.42 6.78 -22.75
N GLY A 35 -10.25 6.31 -23.16
CA GLY A 35 -9.55 6.84 -24.34
C GLY A 35 -9.09 8.28 -24.19
N ILE A 36 -8.79 8.70 -22.96
CA ILE A 36 -8.28 10.04 -22.63
C ILE A 36 -6.79 9.99 -22.28
N THR A 37 -6.15 11.16 -22.15
CA THR A 37 -4.73 11.21 -21.74
C THR A 37 -4.55 10.81 -20.28
N PHE A 38 -3.35 10.34 -19.93
CA PHE A 38 -3.00 10.05 -18.55
C PHE A 38 -3.14 11.30 -17.67
N GLU A 39 -2.64 12.43 -18.16
CA GLU A 39 -2.68 13.73 -17.48
C GLU A 39 -4.12 14.17 -17.22
N GLU A 40 -5.01 14.02 -18.20
CA GLU A 40 -6.43 14.32 -18.03
C GLU A 40 -7.09 13.43 -16.98
N SER A 41 -6.88 12.11 -17.06
CA SER A 41 -7.37 11.13 -16.07
C SER A 41 -6.86 11.41 -14.65
N LEU A 42 -5.61 11.85 -14.53
CA LEU A 42 -4.98 12.16 -13.26
C LEU A 42 -5.49 13.48 -12.68
N GLU A 43 -5.39 14.57 -13.43
CA GLU A 43 -5.62 15.93 -12.93
C GLU A 43 -7.09 16.29 -12.79
N GLN A 44 -7.94 15.83 -13.72
CA GLN A 44 -9.36 16.22 -13.74
C GLN A 44 -10.26 15.26 -12.94
N TYR A 45 -9.86 14.00 -12.80
CA TYR A 45 -10.71 12.98 -12.19
C TYR A 45 -10.08 12.36 -10.94
N THR A 46 -8.89 11.80 -11.04
CA THR A 46 -8.30 11.00 -9.94
C THR A 46 -7.85 11.86 -8.75
N LEU A 47 -7.10 12.94 -8.99
CA LEU A 47 -6.63 13.81 -7.91
C LEU A 47 -7.77 14.54 -7.20
N PRO A 48 -8.79 15.11 -7.88
CA PRO A 48 -9.93 15.73 -7.21
C PRO A 48 -10.71 14.74 -6.35
N LEU A 49 -10.96 13.53 -6.85
CA LEU A 49 -11.64 12.47 -6.10
C LEU A 49 -10.87 12.13 -4.81
N PHE A 50 -9.59 11.81 -4.93
CA PHE A 50 -8.74 11.46 -3.78
C PHE A 50 -8.52 12.62 -2.79
N GLN A 51 -8.67 13.86 -3.23
CA GLN A 51 -8.63 15.03 -2.34
C GLN A 51 -9.92 15.20 -1.55
N CYS A 52 -11.06 14.93 -2.19
CA CYS A 52 -12.38 15.03 -1.59
C CYS A 52 -12.65 13.86 -0.64
N ASP A 53 -12.26 12.65 -1.03
CA ASP A 53 -12.53 11.43 -0.29
C ASP A 53 -11.27 10.53 -0.21
N PRO A 54 -10.59 10.51 0.96
CA PRO A 54 -9.46 9.61 1.18
C PRO A 54 -9.83 8.12 1.14
N TYR A 55 -11.10 7.74 1.36
CA TYR A 55 -11.55 6.35 1.30
C TYR A 55 -11.33 5.76 -0.10
N GLU A 56 -11.49 6.58 -1.15
CA GLU A 56 -11.25 6.17 -2.54
C GLU A 56 -9.80 5.78 -2.82
N ILE A 57 -8.85 6.24 -1.99
CA ILE A 57 -7.44 5.82 -2.07
C ILE A 57 -7.29 4.38 -1.56
N GLU A 58 -7.90 4.09 -0.42
CA GLU A 58 -7.90 2.77 0.23
C GLU A 58 -8.63 1.76 -0.66
N ASP A 59 -9.87 2.08 -1.06
CA ASP A 59 -10.70 1.22 -1.91
C ASP A 59 -10.00 0.84 -3.23
N TRP A 60 -9.37 1.81 -3.90
CA TRP A 60 -8.62 1.53 -5.12
C TRP A 60 -7.42 0.63 -4.86
N ALA A 61 -6.65 0.91 -3.81
CA ALA A 61 -5.46 0.15 -3.47
C ALA A 61 -5.78 -1.30 -3.09
N GLU A 62 -6.86 -1.54 -2.36
CA GLU A 62 -7.27 -2.88 -1.91
C GLU A 62 -7.85 -3.74 -3.04
N ASN A 63 -8.66 -3.13 -3.92
CA ASN A 63 -9.41 -3.89 -4.91
C ASN A 63 -8.74 -3.97 -6.28
N ASN A 64 -7.78 -3.10 -6.59
CA ASN A 64 -7.18 -2.98 -7.94
C ASN A 64 -5.65 -3.05 -7.96
N MET A 65 -5.01 -3.12 -6.80
CA MET A 65 -3.55 -3.20 -6.69
C MET A 65 -3.13 -4.36 -5.77
N ASN A 66 -1.90 -4.83 -5.95
CA ASN A 66 -1.24 -5.79 -5.09
C ASN A 66 -0.11 -5.12 -4.31
N TRP A 67 0.35 -5.77 -3.23
CA TRP A 67 1.53 -5.31 -2.50
C TRP A 67 2.75 -5.09 -3.41
N SER A 68 2.95 -5.96 -4.41
CA SER A 68 4.04 -5.82 -5.39
C SER A 68 4.00 -4.53 -6.20
N ASP A 69 2.83 -3.92 -6.38
CA ASP A 69 2.67 -2.68 -7.15
C ASP A 69 3.14 -1.46 -6.38
N VAL A 70 3.10 -1.52 -5.04
CA VAL A 70 3.48 -0.42 -4.15
C VAL A 70 4.83 -0.63 -3.46
N LEU A 71 5.27 -1.88 -3.30
CA LEU A 71 6.50 -2.26 -2.60
C LEU A 71 7.74 -1.47 -3.04
N PRO A 72 8.01 -1.23 -4.35
CA PRO A 72 9.19 -0.46 -4.77
C PRO A 72 9.20 0.99 -4.29
N HIS A 73 8.05 1.52 -3.87
CA HIS A 73 7.86 2.89 -3.41
C HIS A 73 7.53 2.98 -1.92
N ALA A 74 7.29 1.84 -1.26
CA ALA A 74 6.93 1.78 0.14
C ALA A 74 8.17 1.91 1.03
N VAL A 75 8.01 2.59 2.17
CA VAL A 75 9.06 2.74 3.17
C VAL A 75 8.54 2.19 4.49
N MET A 76 9.26 1.23 5.08
CA MET A 76 8.97 0.78 6.45
C MET A 76 9.30 1.90 7.43
N ILE A 77 8.29 2.36 8.18
CA ILE A 77 8.45 3.43 9.18
C ILE A 77 8.42 2.90 10.62
N ARG A 78 7.95 1.67 10.81
CA ARG A 78 8.04 0.93 12.07
C ARG A 78 8.28 -0.55 11.75
N ALA A 79 9.32 -1.13 12.35
CA ALA A 79 9.57 -2.56 12.25
C ALA A 79 8.47 -3.36 12.97
N GLY A 80 8.29 -4.62 12.57
CA GLY A 80 7.39 -5.54 13.26
C GLY A 80 7.78 -5.71 14.72
N GLU A 81 6.77 -5.90 15.57
CA GLU A 81 6.97 -6.17 16.99
C GLU A 81 6.94 -7.68 17.19
N VAL A 82 8.05 -8.25 17.68
CA VAL A 82 8.18 -9.68 18.00
C VAL A 82 8.59 -9.80 19.46
N ASP A 83 7.78 -10.49 20.25
CA ASP A 83 8.16 -10.90 21.60
C ASP A 83 9.07 -12.13 21.50
N TYR A 84 10.38 -11.89 21.47
CA TYR A 84 11.38 -12.93 21.37
C TYR A 84 11.42 -13.84 22.61
N ASP A 85 11.09 -13.31 23.79
CA ASP A 85 11.09 -14.07 25.03
C ASP A 85 9.89 -15.04 25.07
N ASP A 86 8.71 -14.57 24.64
CA ASP A 86 7.54 -15.44 24.45
C ASP A 86 7.79 -16.48 23.35
N GLY A 87 8.33 -16.06 22.20
CA GLY A 87 8.67 -16.97 21.11
C GLY A 87 9.67 -18.05 21.54
N TRP A 88 10.69 -17.70 22.33
CA TRP A 88 11.62 -18.65 22.90
C TRP A 88 10.95 -19.62 23.89
N ALA A 89 10.13 -19.09 24.82
CA ALA A 89 9.46 -19.91 25.83
C ALA A 89 8.40 -20.84 25.22
N ASN A 90 7.52 -20.30 24.37
CA ASN A 90 6.25 -20.91 23.98
C ASN A 90 6.16 -21.30 22.50
N GLY A 91 7.11 -20.85 21.65
CA GLY A 91 7.12 -21.19 20.23
C GLY A 91 7.31 -22.69 19.96
N GLU A 92 6.79 -23.15 18.82
CA GLU A 92 6.95 -24.52 18.34
C GLU A 92 8.44 -24.85 18.17
N LYS A 93 8.87 -26.00 18.70
CA LYS A 93 10.26 -26.45 18.68
C LYS A 93 10.34 -27.79 17.96
N THR A 94 11.13 -27.84 16.89
CA THR A 94 11.47 -29.07 16.18
C THR A 94 12.96 -29.36 16.35
N PHE A 95 13.34 -30.64 16.27
CA PHE A 95 14.71 -31.10 16.51
C PHE A 95 15.15 -31.97 15.33
N ILE A 96 16.34 -31.68 14.77
CA ILE A 96 16.97 -32.45 13.69
C ILE A 96 18.37 -32.90 14.11
N GLU A 97 18.81 -34.06 13.64
CA GLU A 97 20.16 -34.56 13.86
C GLU A 97 21.17 -33.77 13.01
N ALA A 98 22.41 -33.64 13.51
CA ALA A 98 23.51 -32.93 12.85
C ALA A 98 24.23 -33.81 11.80
#